data_AF-A0A814ST72-F1
#
_entry.id   AF-A0A814ST72-F1
#
_cell.length_a   1.000
_cell.length_b   1.000
_cell.length_c   1.000
_cell.angle_alpha   90.00
_cell.angle_beta   90.00
_cell.angle_gamma   90.00
#
_symmetry.space_group_name_H-M   'P 1'
#
loop_
_entity.id
_entity.type
_entity.pdbx_description
1 polymer ?
#
loop_
_entity_poly.entity_id
_entity_poly.type
_entity_poly.pdbx_seq_one_letter_code
_entity_poly.pdbx_strand_id
1 'polypeptide(L)'
;MMKLKKSIDSLFKKIGCDRRQIDNLLQSHEGVTEDNMLRYLGIIEERTNELLMAQATTNAKEQNIALRERAPNLIGEGPSGPAPHVQVHLPNAEDRRDQEDKEEKAEEELKPLTREELKQRAIDHVRNLEKRALLEQSKYQDMTPTTSREKSTPAASRSAGGETGKTPTARGR
;
A
#
# COMPACT_ATOMS: atom_id res chain seq x y z
N MET A 1 23.90 26.05 13.03
CA MET A 1 23.77 25.68 11.62
C MET A 1 24.84 26.25 10.67
N MET A 2 25.13 27.57 10.64
CA MET A 2 26.02 28.17 9.62
C MET A 2 27.43 27.55 9.49
N LYS A 3 28.05 27.13 10.60
CA LYS A 3 29.38 26.49 10.58
C LYS A 3 29.38 25.18 9.78
N LEU A 4 28.31 24.38 9.93
CA LEU A 4 28.17 23.09 9.25
C LEU A 4 27.97 23.27 7.74
N LYS A 5 27.10 24.21 7.33
CA LYS A 5 26.90 24.53 5.89
C LYS A 5 28.22 24.93 5.22
N LYS A 6 29.02 25.77 5.89
CA LYS A 6 30.34 26.19 5.41
C LYS A 6 31.34 25.03 5.36
N SER A 7 31.37 24.14 6.35
CA SER A 7 32.28 23.00 6.33
C SER A 7 31.94 22.02 5.21
N ILE A 8 30.65 21.80 4.94
CA ILE A 8 30.19 20.94 3.85
C ILE A 8 30.59 21.54 2.49
N ASP A 9 30.33 22.84 2.27
CA ASP A 9 30.73 23.54 1.05
C ASP A 9 32.27 23.51 0.84
N SER A 10 33.03 23.73 1.93
CA SER A 10 34.49 23.64 1.88
C SER A 10 34.98 22.23 1.55
N LEU A 11 34.35 21.20 2.12
CA LEU A 11 34.72 19.82 1.87
C LEU A 11 34.41 19.42 0.43
N PHE A 12 33.21 19.74 -0.05
CA PHE A 12 32.76 19.49 -1.42
C PHE A 12 33.75 20.03 -2.46
N LYS A 13 34.25 21.24 -2.25
CA LYS A 13 35.28 21.85 -3.12
C LYS A 13 36.63 21.16 -2.99
N LYS A 14 37.05 20.80 -1.77
CA LYS A 14 38.39 20.25 -1.51
C LYS A 14 38.58 18.85 -2.08
N ILE A 15 37.55 18.01 -2.04
CA ILE A 15 37.60 16.66 -2.64
C ILE A 15 37.25 16.64 -4.13
N GLY A 16 36.94 17.82 -4.70
CA GLY A 16 36.67 17.99 -6.12
C GLY A 16 35.37 17.32 -6.57
N CYS A 17 34.29 17.44 -5.79
CA CYS A 17 32.97 16.99 -6.22
C CYS A 17 32.48 17.80 -7.43
N ASP A 18 31.80 17.15 -8.38
CA ASP A 18 31.21 17.84 -9.52
C ASP A 18 29.91 18.55 -9.11
N ARG A 19 29.91 19.87 -9.27
CA ARG A 19 28.75 20.71 -8.94
C ARG A 19 27.60 20.51 -9.91
N ARG A 20 27.85 20.03 -11.13
CA ARG A 20 26.80 19.73 -12.12
C ARG A 20 25.87 18.62 -11.64
N GLN A 21 26.41 17.63 -10.93
CA GLN A 21 25.61 16.53 -10.36
C GLN A 21 24.55 17.07 -9.40
N ILE A 22 24.88 18.10 -8.62
CA ILE A 22 23.94 18.67 -7.66
C ILE A 22 23.04 19.74 -8.27
N ASP A 23 23.55 20.57 -9.18
CA ASP A 23 22.78 21.62 -9.86
C ASP A 23 21.63 21.02 -10.68
N ASN A 24 21.87 19.90 -11.38
CA ASN A 24 20.83 19.16 -12.11
C ASN A 24 19.73 18.60 -11.19
N LEU A 25 20.10 18.30 -9.95
CA LEU A 25 19.28 17.52 -9.03
C LEU A 25 18.49 18.41 -8.06
N LEU A 26 19.00 19.61 -7.77
CA LEU A 26 18.34 20.63 -6.96
C LEU A 26 17.64 21.70 -7.82
N GLN A 27 17.89 21.73 -9.14
CA GLN A 27 17.37 22.72 -10.10
C GLN A 27 17.54 24.19 -9.64
N SER A 28 18.47 24.40 -8.71
CA SER A 28 18.70 25.65 -8.00
C SER A 28 20.21 25.82 -7.88
N HIS A 29 20.72 27.00 -8.25
CA HIS A 29 22.13 27.35 -8.08
C HIS A 29 22.48 27.84 -6.66
N GLU A 30 21.52 27.73 -5.74
CA GLU A 30 21.72 28.09 -4.35
C GLU A 30 22.68 27.12 -3.67
N GLY A 31 23.55 27.64 -2.80
CA GLY A 31 24.57 26.83 -2.11
C GLY A 31 23.98 25.83 -1.10
N VAL A 32 24.80 25.40 -0.15
CA VAL A 32 24.34 24.45 0.89
C VAL A 32 23.28 25.12 1.79
N THR A 33 22.04 24.64 1.69
CA THR A 33 20.90 24.98 2.55
C THR A 33 20.67 23.88 3.59
N GLU A 34 19.62 24.00 4.40
CA GLU A 34 19.25 22.91 5.33
C GLU A 34 18.60 21.74 4.58
N ASP A 35 17.76 22.04 3.60
CA ASP A 35 17.00 21.02 2.86
C ASP A 35 17.88 20.18 1.92
N ASN A 36 18.96 20.77 1.40
CA ASN A 36 19.86 20.07 0.48
C ASN A 36 21.12 19.49 1.14
N MET A 37 21.30 19.69 2.46
CA MET A 37 22.52 19.32 3.17
C MET A 37 22.84 17.83 3.06
N LEU A 38 21.83 17.00 3.24
CA LEU A 38 21.95 15.54 3.14
C LEU A 38 22.31 15.10 1.71
N ARG A 39 21.87 15.86 0.70
CA ARG A 39 22.17 15.58 -0.70
C ARG A 39 23.62 15.87 -1.05
N TYR A 40 24.15 16.99 -0.53
CA TYR A 40 25.58 17.29 -0.59
C TYR A 40 26.41 16.19 0.09
N LEU A 41 25.97 15.70 1.26
CA LEU A 41 26.68 14.64 1.97
C LEU A 41 26.71 13.32 1.19
N GLY A 42 25.61 12.93 0.54
CA GLY A 42 25.58 11.73 -0.29
C GLY A 42 26.57 11.79 -1.47
N ILE A 43 26.68 12.95 -2.13
CA ILE A 43 27.65 13.14 -3.22
C ILE A 43 29.10 13.14 -2.69
N ILE A 44 29.32 13.74 -1.52
CA ILE A 44 30.63 13.71 -0.83
C ILE A 44 31.02 12.27 -0.49
N GLU A 45 30.09 11.47 0.01
CA GLU A 45 30.28 10.06 0.32
C GLU A 45 30.69 9.28 -0.93
N GLU A 46 29.91 9.39 -2.02
CA GLU A 46 30.20 8.75 -3.30
C GLU A 46 31.61 9.12 -3.80
N ARG A 47 31.95 10.42 -3.81
CA ARG A 47 33.25 10.88 -4.27
C ARG A 47 34.41 10.40 -3.39
N THR A 48 34.20 10.37 -2.08
CA THR A 48 35.22 9.88 -1.14
C THR A 48 35.46 8.39 -1.34
N ASN A 49 34.39 7.64 -1.55
CA ASN A 49 34.40 6.22 -1.87
C ASN A 49 35.19 5.92 -3.16
N GLU A 50 34.99 6.70 -4.22
CA GLU A 50 35.79 6.61 -5.46
C GLU A 50 37.29 6.85 -5.21
N LEU A 51 37.62 7.89 -4.44
CA LEU A 51 39.02 8.24 -4.13
C LEU A 51 39.70 7.15 -3.29
N LEU A 52 38.99 6.55 -2.34
CA LEU A 52 39.50 5.43 -1.55
C LEU A 52 39.78 4.21 -2.42
N MET A 53 38.90 3.89 -3.38
CA MET A 53 39.14 2.82 -4.35
C MET A 53 40.34 3.11 -5.25
N ALA A 54 40.47 4.34 -5.74
CA ALA A 54 41.60 4.75 -6.58
C ALA A 54 42.94 4.63 -5.82
N GLN A 55 42.97 5.02 -4.55
CA GLN A 55 44.15 4.82 -3.71
C GLN A 55 44.43 3.34 -3.42
N ALA A 56 43.42 2.57 -3.03
CA ALA A 56 43.59 1.14 -2.76
C ALA A 56 44.13 0.40 -4.00
N THR A 57 43.63 0.75 -5.18
CA THR A 57 44.12 0.18 -6.45
C THR A 57 45.53 0.58 -6.82
N THR A 58 45.92 1.82 -6.56
CA THR A 58 47.30 2.29 -6.79
C THR A 58 48.26 1.58 -5.84
N ASN A 59 47.94 1.54 -4.55
CA ASN A 59 48.79 0.93 -3.52
C ASN A 59 48.95 -0.59 -3.71
N ALA A 60 47.88 -1.28 -4.11
CA ALA A 60 47.93 -2.71 -4.39
C ALA A 60 48.82 -3.04 -5.60
N LYS A 61 48.78 -2.20 -6.65
CA LYS A 61 49.67 -2.33 -7.82
C LYS A 61 51.13 -2.12 -7.44
N GLU A 62 51.41 -1.11 -6.62
CA GLU A 62 52.77 -0.82 -6.14
C GLU A 62 53.34 -1.96 -5.27
N GLN A 63 52.50 -2.58 -4.44
CA GLN A 63 52.91 -3.65 -3.54
C GLN A 63 52.80 -5.06 -4.16
N ASN A 64 52.26 -5.17 -5.38
CA ASN A 64 51.92 -6.45 -6.03
C ASN A 64 51.02 -7.35 -5.16
N ILE A 65 50.15 -6.76 -4.36
CA ILE A 65 49.22 -7.44 -3.45
C ILE A 65 47.81 -7.41 -4.06
N ALA A 66 47.01 -8.45 -3.84
CA ALA A 66 45.62 -8.46 -4.26
C ALA A 66 44.80 -7.35 -3.56
N LEU A 67 43.96 -6.64 -4.31
CA LEU A 67 43.13 -5.52 -3.80
C LEU A 67 42.32 -5.90 -2.54
N ARG A 68 41.79 -7.12 -2.55
CA ARG A 68 40.98 -7.69 -1.48
C ARG A 68 41.77 -7.94 -0.19
N GLU A 69 43.06 -8.26 -0.30
CA GLU A 69 43.93 -8.44 0.87
C GLU A 69 44.29 -7.11 1.51
N ARG A 70 44.37 -6.04 0.70
CA ARG A 70 44.76 -4.70 1.18
C ARG A 70 43.59 -3.87 1.71
N ALA A 71 42.41 -4.06 1.16
CA ALA A 71 41.22 -3.32 1.55
C ALA A 71 40.00 -4.26 1.72
N PRO A 72 40.02 -5.15 2.72
CA PRO A 72 38.96 -6.17 2.95
C PRO A 72 37.60 -5.60 3.38
N ASN A 73 37.49 -4.27 3.49
CA ASN A 73 36.26 -3.55 3.81
C ASN A 73 35.97 -2.45 2.76
N LEU A 74 36.56 -2.56 1.57
CA LEU A 74 36.25 -1.66 0.47
C LEU A 74 34.83 -1.98 -0.04
N ILE A 75 34.11 -0.92 -0.42
CA ILE A 75 32.69 -0.89 -0.82
C ILE A 75 32.15 -2.22 -1.36
N GLY A 76 31.10 -2.74 -0.72
CA GLY A 76 30.33 -3.89 -1.20
C GLY A 76 30.75 -5.24 -0.62
N GLU A 77 31.88 -5.35 0.08
CA GLU A 77 32.11 -6.47 0.98
C GLU A 77 31.23 -6.25 2.23
N GLY A 78 30.06 -6.88 2.21
CA GLY A 78 29.22 -7.03 3.40
C GLY A 78 30.00 -7.68 4.56
N PRO A 79 29.45 -7.67 5.77
CA PRO A 79 30.15 -8.12 6.97
C PRO A 79 30.86 -9.46 6.76
N SER A 80 32.14 -9.51 7.17
CA SER A 80 32.99 -10.68 7.02
C SER A 80 32.45 -11.85 7.86
N GLY A 81 31.62 -12.69 7.23
CA GLY A 81 31.06 -13.87 7.83
C GLY A 81 29.88 -13.62 8.77
N PRO A 82 29.11 -14.67 9.12
CA PRO A 82 28.00 -14.56 10.03
C PRO A 82 28.50 -14.03 11.38
N ALA A 83 27.90 -12.93 11.85
CA ALA A 83 28.08 -12.48 13.23
C ALA A 83 27.82 -13.67 14.18
N PRO A 84 28.57 -13.81 15.29
CA PRO A 84 28.27 -14.84 16.28
C PRO A 84 26.79 -14.74 16.67
N HIS A 85 26.12 -15.89 16.72
CA HIS A 85 24.70 -16.02 17.03
C HIS A 85 24.38 -15.23 18.32
N VAL A 86 23.79 -14.05 18.17
CA VAL A 86 23.27 -13.32 19.32
C VAL A 86 21.96 -14.00 19.68
N GLN A 87 21.93 -14.75 20.79
CA GLN A 87 20.67 -15.21 21.37
C GLN A 87 19.91 -13.99 21.88
N VAL A 88 19.03 -13.45 21.03
CA VAL A 88 18.10 -12.40 21.41
C VAL A 88 17.01 -13.03 22.27
N HIS A 89 17.12 -12.88 23.59
CA HIS A 89 16.01 -13.18 24.49
C HIS A 89 14.96 -12.09 24.32
N LEU A 90 13.84 -12.42 23.68
CA LEU A 90 12.68 -11.53 23.68
C LEU A 90 12.19 -11.38 25.13
N PRO A 91 11.93 -10.14 25.61
CA PRO A 91 11.19 -9.93 26.85
C PRO A 91 9.83 -10.63 26.76
N ASN A 92 9.41 -11.29 27.83
CA ASN A 92 8.13 -11.99 27.90
C ASN A 92 6.97 -10.99 27.63
N ALA A 93 6.24 -11.19 26.55
CA ALA A 93 5.18 -10.30 26.07
C ALA A 93 3.81 -10.55 26.76
N GLU A 94 3.78 -11.21 27.91
CA GLU A 94 2.54 -11.62 28.56
C GLU A 94 1.78 -10.47 29.24
N ASP A 95 2.40 -9.28 29.38
CA ASP A 95 1.86 -8.11 30.09
C ASP A 95 1.36 -6.99 29.15
N ARG A 96 1.20 -7.26 27.85
CA ARG A 96 0.73 -6.28 26.85
C ARG A 96 -0.57 -6.67 26.15
N ARG A 97 -1.30 -7.67 26.66
CA ARG A 97 -2.59 -8.12 26.08
C ARG A 97 -3.81 -7.38 26.63
N ASP A 98 -3.65 -6.12 27.05
CA ASP A 98 -4.75 -5.30 27.56
C ASP A 98 -4.98 -4.05 26.72
N GLN A 99 -4.81 -4.10 25.38
CA GLN A 99 -5.30 -3.00 24.53
C GLN A 99 -5.43 -3.29 23.02
N GLU A 100 -5.94 -4.46 22.63
CA GLU A 100 -6.25 -4.73 21.21
C GLU A 100 -7.70 -5.15 21.08
N ASP A 101 -8.60 -4.18 20.94
CA ASP A 101 -10.01 -4.45 20.58
C ASP A 101 -10.68 -3.31 19.78
N LYS A 102 -9.92 -2.33 19.23
CA LYS A 102 -10.55 -1.17 18.57
C LYS A 102 -10.01 -0.64 17.24
N GLU A 103 -8.98 -1.21 16.61
CA GLU A 103 -8.44 -0.62 15.36
C GLU A 103 -8.12 -1.60 14.22
N GLU A 104 -8.68 -2.80 14.20
CA GLU A 104 -8.40 -3.79 13.13
C GLU A 104 -8.97 -3.40 11.75
N LYS A 105 -9.90 -2.43 11.68
CA LYS A 105 -10.56 -2.07 10.42
C LYS A 105 -9.79 -1.07 9.55
N ALA A 106 -8.82 -0.35 10.11
CA ALA A 106 -8.10 0.70 9.38
C ALA A 106 -6.90 0.14 8.60
N GLU A 107 -6.23 -0.90 9.12
CA GLU A 107 -5.04 -1.47 8.48
C GLU A 107 -5.37 -2.31 7.24
N GLU A 108 -6.52 -2.99 7.24
CA GLU A 108 -6.97 -3.81 6.11
C GLU A 108 -7.31 -2.96 4.86
N GLU A 109 -7.66 -1.68 5.04
CA GLU A 109 -7.96 -0.75 3.93
C GLU A 109 -6.71 -0.11 3.31
N LEU A 110 -5.56 -0.16 4.00
CA LEU A 110 -4.30 0.42 3.53
C LEU A 110 -3.44 -0.56 2.72
N LYS A 111 -3.72 -1.86 2.80
CA LYS A 111 -2.97 -2.88 2.05
C LYS A 111 -3.49 -2.97 0.60
N PRO A 112 -2.61 -3.08 -0.41
CA PRO A 112 -3.03 -3.28 -1.78
C PRO A 112 -3.84 -4.59 -1.93
N LEU A 113 -5.02 -4.48 -2.54
CA LEU A 113 -5.90 -5.61 -2.79
C LEU A 113 -5.28 -6.58 -3.79
N THR A 114 -5.39 -7.88 -3.50
CA THR A 114 -5.12 -8.94 -4.48
C THR A 114 -6.25 -9.01 -5.52
N ARG A 115 -5.98 -9.69 -6.64
CA ARG A 115 -6.94 -9.82 -7.74
C ARG A 115 -8.22 -10.54 -7.31
N GLU A 116 -8.10 -11.54 -6.45
CA GLU A 116 -9.21 -12.33 -5.92
C GLU A 116 -10.05 -11.50 -4.94
N GLU A 117 -9.42 -10.76 -4.05
CA GLU A 117 -10.10 -9.85 -3.10
C GLU A 117 -10.85 -8.73 -3.82
N LEU A 118 -10.26 -8.16 -4.88
CA LEU A 118 -10.92 -7.13 -5.69
C LEU A 118 -12.17 -7.68 -6.39
N LYS A 119 -12.11 -8.90 -6.94
CA LYS A 119 -13.27 -9.56 -7.53
C LYS A 119 -14.36 -9.78 -6.49
N GLN A 120 -13.99 -10.25 -5.31
CA GLN A 120 -14.92 -10.53 -4.23
C GLN A 120 -15.61 -9.24 -3.75
N ARG A 121 -14.84 -8.16 -3.55
CA ARG A 121 -15.37 -6.83 -3.15
C ARG A 121 -16.33 -6.26 -4.19
N ALA A 122 -16.07 -6.47 -5.48
CA ALA A 122 -16.99 -6.07 -6.54
C ALA A 122 -18.32 -6.84 -6.51
N ILE A 123 -18.27 -8.16 -6.31
CA ILE A 123 -19.47 -9.01 -6.22
C ILE A 123 -20.32 -8.63 -5.01
N ASP A 124 -19.69 -8.41 -3.86
CA ASP A 124 -20.39 -8.07 -2.62
C ASP A 124 -21.00 -6.67 -2.70
N HIS A 125 -20.38 -5.74 -3.41
CA HIS A 125 -20.95 -4.43 -3.70
C HIS A 125 -22.25 -4.55 -4.51
N VAL A 126 -22.24 -5.33 -5.60
CA VAL A 126 -23.43 -5.54 -6.44
C VAL A 126 -24.57 -6.19 -5.65
N ARG A 127 -24.27 -7.25 -4.88
CA ARG A 127 -25.29 -7.91 -4.03
C ARG A 127 -25.92 -6.96 -3.01
N ASN A 128 -25.13 -6.03 -2.46
CA ASN A 128 -25.65 -5.08 -1.50
C ASN A 128 -26.56 -4.02 -2.15
N LEU A 129 -26.24 -3.62 -3.39
CA LEU A 129 -27.12 -2.75 -4.19
C LEU A 129 -28.45 -3.45 -4.51
N GLU A 130 -28.40 -4.72 -4.92
CA GLU A 130 -29.61 -5.51 -5.21
C GLU A 130 -30.51 -5.66 -3.98
N LYS A 131 -29.92 -6.00 -2.82
CA LYS A 131 -30.66 -6.10 -1.55
C LYS A 131 -31.35 -4.79 -1.16
N ARG A 132 -30.67 -3.65 -1.36
CA ARG A 132 -31.26 -2.33 -1.06
C ARG A 132 -32.39 -1.99 -2.03
N ALA A 133 -32.24 -2.30 -3.32
CA ALA A 133 -33.30 -2.12 -4.30
C ALA A 133 -34.55 -2.97 -3.99
N LEU A 134 -34.37 -4.22 -3.58
CA LEU A 134 -35.45 -5.12 -3.17
C LEU A 134 -36.18 -4.62 -1.91
N LEU A 135 -35.45 -4.08 -0.92
CA LEU A 135 -36.03 -3.48 0.28
C LEU A 135 -36.80 -2.20 -0.01
N GLU A 136 -36.35 -1.39 -0.96
CA GLU A 136 -37.14 -0.25 -1.43
C GLU A 136 -38.40 -0.72 -2.18
N GLN A 137 -38.28 -1.75 -3.01
CA GLN A 137 -39.41 -2.29 -3.77
C GLN A 137 -40.51 -2.87 -2.86
N SER A 138 -40.13 -3.54 -1.77
CA SER A 138 -41.10 -4.03 -0.78
C SER A 138 -41.75 -2.90 0.03
N LYS A 139 -41.02 -1.82 0.32
CA LYS A 139 -41.54 -0.64 1.03
C LYS A 139 -42.63 0.12 0.24
N TYR A 140 -42.59 0.09 -1.09
CA TYR A 140 -43.64 0.66 -1.94
C TYR A 140 -44.84 -0.28 -2.15
N GLN A 141 -44.72 -1.57 -1.84
CA GLN A 141 -45.82 -2.55 -1.96
C GLN A 141 -46.80 -2.47 -0.77
N ASP A 142 -46.33 -2.07 0.42
CA ASP A 142 -47.16 -1.86 1.62
C ASP A 142 -47.96 -0.54 1.64
N MET A 143 -47.79 0.32 0.63
CA MET A 143 -48.47 1.62 0.53
C MET A 143 -49.67 1.65 -0.43
N THR A 144 -50.18 0.50 -0.89
CA THR A 144 -51.47 0.47 -1.58
C THR A 144 -52.62 0.40 -0.57
N PRO A 145 -53.54 1.37 -0.51
CA PRO A 145 -54.68 1.31 0.42
C PRO A 145 -55.65 0.22 -0.06
N THR A 146 -55.84 -0.81 0.76
CA THR A 146 -56.96 -1.74 0.60
C THR A 146 -58.26 -0.98 0.90
N THR A 147 -58.98 -0.59 -0.15
CA THR A 147 -60.30 0.04 -0.01
C THR A 147 -61.32 -1.02 0.41
N SER A 148 -61.60 -1.12 1.70
CA SER A 148 -62.78 -1.79 2.22
C SER A 148 -64.02 -0.95 1.88
N ARG A 149 -64.95 -1.46 1.08
CA ARG A 149 -66.29 -0.87 0.92
C ARG A 149 -67.36 -1.92 1.23
N GLU A 150 -68.02 -1.74 2.37
CA GLU A 150 -69.18 -2.53 2.80
C GLU A 150 -70.47 -2.18 2.04
N LYS A 151 -71.24 -3.25 1.77
CA LYS A 151 -72.71 -3.44 1.73
C LYS A 151 -73.62 -2.49 0.93
N SER A 152 -74.41 -3.08 0.01
CA SER A 152 -75.88 -3.25 0.16
C SER A 152 -76.51 -3.98 -1.05
N THR A 153 -77.45 -4.89 -0.77
CA THR A 153 -78.40 -5.61 -1.65
C THR A 153 -79.43 -4.63 -2.29
N PRO A 154 -80.21 -4.96 -3.37
CA PRO A 154 -81.01 -6.20 -3.50
C PRO A 154 -81.32 -6.78 -4.91
N ALA A 155 -81.96 -7.96 -4.84
CA ALA A 155 -83.01 -8.51 -5.73
C ALA A 155 -82.66 -9.20 -7.07
N ALA A 156 -82.90 -10.52 -7.04
CA ALA A 156 -83.67 -11.33 -8.01
C ALA A 156 -83.18 -11.51 -9.46
N SER A 157 -82.72 -12.75 -9.74
CA SER A 157 -83.45 -13.77 -10.52
C SER A 157 -82.62 -14.47 -11.61
N ARG A 158 -82.67 -15.82 -11.56
CA ARG A 158 -82.58 -16.79 -12.68
C ARG A 158 -81.26 -16.83 -13.48
N SER A 159 -80.78 -17.93 -14.05
CA SER A 159 -80.95 -19.38 -13.94
C SER A 159 -80.05 -19.95 -15.04
N ALA A 160 -79.34 -21.05 -14.77
CA ALA A 160 -78.66 -21.94 -15.75
C ALA A 160 -77.50 -21.29 -16.55
N GLY A 161 -76.39 -21.95 -16.87
CA GLY A 161 -76.02 -23.36 -16.90
C GLY A 161 -74.95 -23.52 -18.00
N GLY A 162 -74.06 -24.51 -17.87
CA GLY A 162 -73.16 -24.97 -18.95
C GLY A 162 -71.75 -24.37 -18.93
N GLU A 163 -70.72 -25.11 -18.50
CA GLU A 163 -69.91 -26.04 -19.33
C GLU A 163 -68.93 -25.27 -20.24
N THR A 164 -67.66 -25.60 -20.49
CA THR A 164 -66.67 -26.64 -20.13
C THR A 164 -65.32 -26.02 -20.55
N GLY A 165 -64.22 -26.14 -19.81
CA GLY A 165 -63.27 -27.25 -19.91
C GLY A 165 -62.21 -27.04 -21.00
N LYS A 166 -60.94 -26.78 -20.60
CA LYS A 166 -59.76 -27.63 -20.92
C LYS A 166 -58.42 -26.96 -20.55
N THR A 167 -57.73 -27.61 -19.61
CA THR A 167 -56.27 -27.72 -19.47
C THR A 167 -55.69 -28.54 -20.66
N PRO A 168 -54.37 -28.54 -20.97
CA PRO A 168 -53.28 -29.11 -20.16
C PRO A 168 -52.01 -28.24 -20.12
N THR A 169 -51.24 -28.17 -19.02
CA THR A 169 -50.29 -29.16 -18.48
C THR A 169 -49.20 -29.62 -19.47
N ALA A 170 -48.09 -28.87 -19.45
CA ALA A 170 -46.73 -29.28 -19.10
C ALA A 170 -46.10 -30.62 -19.58
N ARG A 171 -44.78 -30.48 -19.83
CA ARG A 171 -43.66 -31.44 -19.71
C ARG A 171 -43.37 -32.37 -20.89
N GLY A 172 -42.14 -32.25 -21.39
CA GLY A 172 -41.12 -33.22 -20.99
C GLY A 172 -40.23 -33.77 -22.11
N ARG A 173 -38.92 -33.55 -21.90
CA ARG A 173 -37.73 -34.16 -22.52
C ARG A 173 -37.30 -33.66 -23.88
#